data_AF-A0AB37UDG1-F1
#
_entry.id   AF-A0AB37UDG1-F1
#
_cell.length_a   1.000
_cell.length_b   1.000
_cell.length_c   1.000
_cell.angle_alpha   90.00
_cell.angle_beta   90.00
_cell.angle_gamma   90.00
#
_symmetry.space_group_name_H-M   'P 1'
#
loop_
_entity.id
_entity.type
_entity.pdbx_description
1 polymer ?
#
loop_
_entity_poly.entity_id
_entity_poly.type
_entity_poly.pdbx_seq_one_letter_code
_entity_poly.pdbx_strand_id
1 'polypeptide(L)'
;MMESPVSVCPVPDEQQPLNEYEQLKSSGFFRTATLELRQYVGKLLWVWGWSWIVAGPIAAASFPPIKHATQFLLCGTLGASLGVILAVARMYLGWSYVRDRLMNQTIFYEETGWYDGQNWTKPLEILTRDRLIVSYQVKPILQRLRRTFAWLGLFLLSGGLIWYFL
;
A
#
# COMPACT_ATOMS: atom_id res chain seq x y z
N MET A 1 -37.55 -17.00 6.71
CA MET A 1 -36.45 -16.33 6.00
C MET A 1 -35.53 -17.45 5.54
N MET A 2 -35.52 -17.75 4.23
CA MET A 2 -34.81 -18.90 3.67
C MET A 2 -33.31 -18.69 3.84
N GLU A 3 -32.67 -19.53 4.64
CA GLU A 3 -31.23 -19.71 4.55
C GLU A 3 -30.94 -20.39 3.21
N SER A 4 -30.49 -19.59 2.24
CA SER A 4 -29.81 -20.13 1.07
C SER A 4 -28.63 -20.97 1.57
N PRO A 5 -28.39 -22.17 1.04
CA PRO A 5 -27.26 -22.97 1.43
C PRO A 5 -26.01 -22.27 0.90
N VAL A 6 -25.48 -21.32 1.67
CA VAL A 6 -24.10 -20.91 1.51
C VAL A 6 -23.34 -22.18 1.81
N SER A 7 -22.84 -22.85 0.76
CA SER A 7 -21.98 -24.03 0.92
C SER A 7 -20.98 -23.70 2.01
N VAL A 8 -20.96 -24.49 3.09
CA VAL A 8 -20.02 -24.29 4.20
C VAL A 8 -18.64 -24.15 3.58
N CYS A 9 -18.06 -22.95 3.69
CA CYS A 9 -16.75 -22.66 3.12
C CYS A 9 -15.73 -23.46 3.92
N PRO A 10 -15.01 -24.42 3.31
CA PRO A 10 -14.07 -25.26 4.05
C PRO A 10 -12.78 -24.49 4.41
N VAL A 11 -12.56 -23.35 3.76
CA VAL A 11 -11.39 -22.49 3.97
C VAL A 11 -11.46 -21.86 5.37
N PRO A 12 -10.44 -22.04 6.23
CA PRO A 12 -10.35 -21.39 7.53
C PRO A 12 -10.51 -19.87 7.43
N ASP A 13 -11.17 -19.26 8.41
CA ASP A 13 -11.54 -17.85 8.36
C ASP A 13 -10.34 -16.92 8.10
N GLU A 14 -9.18 -17.19 8.68
CA GLU A 14 -7.97 -16.37 8.49
C GLU A 14 -7.42 -16.41 7.05
N GLN A 15 -7.71 -17.48 6.31
CA GLN A 15 -7.25 -17.69 4.93
C GLN A 15 -8.30 -17.27 3.89
N GLN A 16 -9.47 -16.77 4.33
CA GLN A 16 -10.50 -16.29 3.42
C GLN A 16 -10.16 -14.88 2.90
N PRO A 17 -10.16 -14.65 1.58
CA PRO A 17 -9.79 -13.35 1.00
C PRO A 17 -10.61 -12.15 1.51
N LEU A 18 -11.88 -12.37 1.89
CA LEU A 18 -12.72 -11.33 2.47
C LEU A 18 -12.22 -10.89 3.86
N ASN A 19 -11.78 -11.86 4.67
CA ASN A 19 -11.26 -11.58 6.01
C ASN A 19 -9.88 -10.93 5.92
N GLU A 20 -9.01 -11.40 5.01
CA GLU A 20 -7.74 -10.73 4.70
C GLU A 20 -7.97 -9.25 4.29
N TYR A 21 -9.00 -8.98 3.48
CA TYR A 21 -9.40 -7.63 3.10
C TYR A 21 -9.80 -6.76 4.30
N GLU A 22 -10.70 -7.25 5.17
CA GLU A 22 -11.15 -6.49 6.34
C GLU A 22 -10.02 -6.30 7.37
N GLN A 23 -9.13 -7.29 7.54
CA GLN A 23 -7.91 -7.15 8.34
C GLN A 23 -6.99 -6.06 7.79
N LEU A 24 -6.74 -6.05 6.48
CA LEU A 24 -5.91 -5.02 5.84
C LEU A 24 -6.54 -3.63 6.00
N LYS A 25 -7.84 -3.51 5.75
CA LYS A 25 -8.60 -2.26 5.86
C LYS A 25 -8.67 -1.70 7.29
N SER A 26 -8.73 -2.56 8.30
CA SER A 26 -8.74 -2.16 9.72
C SER A 26 -7.35 -1.88 10.27
N SER A 27 -6.29 -2.42 9.65
CA SER A 27 -4.91 -2.22 10.09
C SER A 27 -4.49 -0.73 10.07
N GLY A 28 -3.76 -0.29 11.10
CA GLY A 28 -3.39 1.13 11.24
C GLY A 28 -2.59 1.69 10.06
N PHE A 29 -1.66 0.90 9.51
CA PHE A 29 -0.81 1.33 8.39
C PHE A 29 -1.57 1.36 7.06
N PHE A 30 -2.22 0.25 6.66
CA PHE A 30 -2.86 0.16 5.34
C PHE A 30 -4.16 0.97 5.26
N ARG A 31 -4.86 1.17 6.38
CA ARG A 31 -6.01 2.08 6.47
C ARG A 31 -5.67 3.50 6.02
N THR A 32 -4.41 3.91 6.10
CA THR A 32 -3.98 5.23 5.61
C THR A 32 -4.46 5.50 4.18
N ALA A 33 -4.44 4.50 3.31
CA ALA A 33 -4.84 4.65 1.91
C ALA A 33 -6.37 4.87 1.71
N THR A 34 -7.18 4.54 2.72
CA THR A 34 -8.64 4.71 2.71
C THR A 34 -9.10 6.01 3.36
N LEU A 35 -8.20 6.75 4.03
CA LEU A 35 -8.54 8.02 4.69
C LEU A 35 -8.85 9.14 3.71
N GLU A 36 -9.54 10.18 4.18
CA GLU A 36 -9.73 11.41 3.43
C GLU A 36 -8.40 12.05 2.98
N LEU A 37 -8.45 12.87 1.93
CA LEU A 37 -7.25 13.42 1.30
C LEU A 37 -6.31 14.13 2.30
N ARG A 38 -6.87 14.98 3.18
CA ARG A 38 -6.09 15.73 4.17
C ARG A 38 -5.36 14.81 5.15
N GLN A 39 -6.05 13.80 5.67
CA GLN A 39 -5.46 12.86 6.63
C GLN A 39 -4.40 11.98 5.97
N TYR A 40 -4.67 11.52 4.74
CA TYR A 40 -3.73 10.76 3.95
C TYR A 40 -2.43 11.53 3.70
N VAL A 41 -2.53 12.77 3.21
CA VAL A 41 -1.36 13.63 2.97
C VAL A 41 -0.62 13.90 4.28
N GLY A 42 -1.34 14.16 5.38
CA GLY A 42 -0.75 14.33 6.70
C GLY A 42 0.06 13.11 7.15
N LYS A 43 -0.43 11.89 6.91
CA LYS A 43 0.32 10.65 7.21
C LYS A 43 1.55 10.48 6.32
N LEU A 44 1.48 10.84 5.03
CA LEU A 44 2.65 10.80 4.16
C LEU A 44 3.71 11.83 4.58
N LEU A 45 3.30 13.04 4.95
CA LEU A 45 4.20 14.07 5.48
C LEU A 45 4.82 13.64 6.82
N TRP A 46 4.06 12.95 7.66
CA TRP A 46 4.60 12.36 8.89
C TRP A 46 5.71 11.34 8.58
N VAL A 47 5.49 10.41 7.65
CA VAL A 47 6.52 9.46 7.20
C VAL A 47 7.73 10.18 6.60
N TRP A 48 7.49 11.21 5.79
CA TRP A 48 8.55 12.05 5.21
C TRP A 48 9.39 12.75 6.29
N GLY A 49 8.74 13.34 7.30
CA GLY A 49 9.41 13.98 8.44
C GLY A 49 10.25 13.00 9.25
N TRP A 50 9.79 11.78 9.49
CA TRP A 50 10.61 10.74 10.13
C TRP A 50 11.78 10.29 9.26
N SER A 51 11.61 10.30 7.94
CA SER A 51 12.67 9.93 6.99
C SER A 51 13.85 10.92 7.00
N TRP A 52 13.60 12.18 7.42
CA TRP A 52 14.66 13.18 7.61
C TRP A 52 15.66 12.85 8.70
N ILE A 53 15.30 12.02 9.68
CA ILE A 53 16.25 11.59 10.73
C ILE A 53 17.42 10.82 10.11
N VAL A 54 17.19 10.12 9.00
CA VAL A 54 18.23 9.39 8.25
C VAL A 54 18.77 10.26 7.11
N ALA A 55 17.90 10.87 6.31
CA ALA A 55 18.32 11.64 5.15
C ALA A 55 19.08 12.93 5.50
N GLY A 56 18.75 13.56 6.63
CA GLY A 56 19.38 14.81 7.08
C GLY A 56 20.87 14.66 7.37
N PRO A 57 21.30 13.74 8.25
CA PRO A 57 22.72 13.50 8.50
C PRO A 57 23.50 13.11 7.24
N ILE A 58 22.91 12.28 6.37
CA ILE A 58 23.52 11.90 5.09
C ILE A 58 23.72 13.13 4.20
N ALA A 59 22.70 13.96 4.05
CA ALA A 59 22.79 15.19 3.26
C ALA A 59 23.78 16.19 3.87
N ALA A 60 23.85 16.30 5.20
CA ALA A 60 24.77 17.21 5.89
C ALA A 60 26.24 16.78 5.73
N ALA A 61 26.49 15.46 5.69
CA ALA A 61 27.82 14.91 5.43
C ALA A 61 28.30 15.21 4.00
N SER A 62 27.39 15.21 3.02
CA SER A 62 27.71 15.57 1.63
C SER A 62 27.77 17.07 1.40
N PHE A 63 26.85 17.83 1.99
CA PHE A 63 26.70 19.28 1.80
C PHE A 63 26.61 19.98 3.16
N PRO A 64 27.72 20.60 3.62
CA PRO A 64 27.73 21.33 4.89
C PRO A 64 26.61 22.39 4.93
N PRO A 65 25.66 22.33 5.88
CA PRO A 65 24.45 23.17 5.86
C PRO A 65 24.72 24.68 5.85
N ILE A 66 25.84 25.11 6.43
CA ILE A 66 26.23 26.53 6.53
C ILE A 66 26.73 27.07 5.19
N LYS A 67 27.43 26.25 4.40
CA LYS A 67 28.05 26.68 3.13
C LYS A 67 27.14 26.43 1.93
N HIS A 68 26.40 25.32 1.98
CA HIS A 68 25.62 24.80 0.85
C HIS A 68 24.18 24.49 1.27
N ALA A 69 23.50 25.49 1.85
CA ALA A 69 22.16 25.33 2.42
C ALA A 69 21.11 24.81 1.40
N THR A 70 21.16 25.31 0.16
CA THR A 70 20.24 24.90 -0.91
C THR A 70 20.46 23.45 -1.34
N GLN A 71 21.71 23.05 -1.55
CA GLN A 71 22.09 21.68 -1.90
C GLN A 71 21.76 20.70 -0.76
N PHE A 72 22.02 21.09 0.49
CA PHE A 72 21.66 20.32 1.68
C PHE A 72 20.15 20.07 1.75
N LEU A 73 19.33 21.12 1.66
CA LEU A 73 17.88 21.01 1.73
C LEU A 73 17.32 20.18 0.58
N LEU A 74 17.84 20.37 -0.64
CA LEU A 74 17.37 19.64 -1.81
C LEU A 74 17.74 18.15 -1.72
N CYS A 75 18.99 17.84 -1.40
CA CYS A 75 19.46 16.47 -1.21
C CYS A 75 18.71 15.77 -0.08
N GLY A 76 18.56 16.42 1.07
CA GLY A 76 17.82 15.88 2.22
C GLY A 76 16.34 15.65 1.90
N THR A 77 15.70 16.57 1.16
CA THR A 77 14.31 16.44 0.72
C THR A 77 14.11 15.25 -0.22
N LEU A 78 14.97 15.14 -1.25
CA LEU A 78 14.94 14.02 -2.20
C LEU A 78 15.24 12.69 -1.51
N GLY A 79 16.21 12.68 -0.58
CA GLY A 79 16.53 11.51 0.24
C GLY A 79 15.37 11.08 1.13
N ALA A 80 14.74 12.02 1.83
CA ALA A 80 13.59 11.73 2.69
C ALA A 80 12.37 11.22 1.89
N SER A 81 12.22 11.59 0.62
CA SER A 81 11.18 11.03 -0.27
C SER A 81 11.30 9.52 -0.44
N LEU A 82 12.48 8.91 -0.26
CA LEU A 82 12.66 7.46 -0.34
C LEU A 82 11.81 6.71 0.69
N GLY A 83 11.72 7.21 1.94
CA GLY A 83 10.90 6.59 2.97
C GLY A 83 9.41 6.62 2.63
N VAL A 84 8.94 7.70 2.00
CA VAL A 84 7.57 7.80 1.49
C VAL A 84 7.34 6.81 0.35
N ILE A 85 8.27 6.69 -0.59
CA ILE A 85 8.19 5.74 -1.71
C ILE A 85 8.06 4.31 -1.20
N LEU A 86 8.91 3.91 -0.24
CA LEU A 86 8.87 2.58 0.36
C LEU A 86 7.54 2.32 1.10
N ALA A 87 7.04 3.30 1.85
CA ALA A 87 5.76 3.18 2.54
C ALA A 87 4.59 3.00 1.55
N VAL A 88 4.53 3.82 0.49
CA VAL A 88 3.51 3.73 -0.56
C VAL A 88 3.63 2.40 -1.32
N ALA A 89 4.85 1.92 -1.59
CA ALA A 89 5.11 0.63 -2.21
C ALA A 89 4.59 -0.52 -1.35
N ARG A 90 4.87 -0.51 -0.05
CA ARG A 90 4.37 -1.54 0.87
C ARG A 90 2.84 -1.58 0.90
N MET A 91 2.20 -0.40 0.94
CA MET A 91 0.74 -0.30 0.87
C MET A 91 0.21 -0.86 -0.46
N TYR A 92 0.81 -0.47 -1.59
CA TYR A 92 0.41 -0.90 -2.92
C TYR A 92 0.49 -2.42 -3.06
N LEU A 93 1.58 -3.03 -2.59
CA LEU A 93 1.76 -4.49 -2.62
C LEU A 93 0.71 -5.21 -1.77
N GLY A 94 0.41 -4.72 -0.55
CA GLY A 94 -0.63 -5.32 0.30
C GLY A 94 -2.02 -5.25 -0.33
N TRP A 95 -2.40 -4.09 -0.86
CA TRP A 95 -3.69 -3.93 -1.54
C TRP A 95 -3.77 -4.71 -2.86
N SER A 96 -2.66 -4.85 -3.60
CA SER A 96 -2.59 -5.67 -4.81
C SER A 96 -2.76 -7.15 -4.48
N TYR A 97 -2.12 -7.63 -3.42
CA TYR A 97 -2.25 -9.01 -2.96
C TYR A 97 -3.70 -9.38 -2.67
N VAL A 98 -4.40 -8.57 -1.86
CA VAL A 98 -5.81 -8.81 -1.53
C VAL A 98 -6.69 -8.71 -2.78
N ARG A 99 -6.43 -7.76 -3.68
CA ARG A 99 -7.13 -7.68 -4.98
C ARG A 99 -7.04 -9.01 -5.72
N ASP A 100 -5.84 -9.56 -5.84
CA ASP A 100 -5.60 -10.78 -6.61
C ASP A 100 -6.28 -11.99 -5.95
N ARG A 101 -6.22 -12.09 -4.61
CA ARG A 101 -6.94 -13.12 -3.82
C ARG A 101 -8.47 -13.04 -3.97
N LEU A 102 -9.03 -11.84 -4.02
CA LEU A 102 -10.47 -11.63 -4.24
C LEU A 102 -10.87 -11.96 -5.69
N MET A 103 -10.06 -11.60 -6.69
CA MET A 103 -10.33 -11.86 -8.10
C MET A 103 -10.19 -13.34 -8.50
N ASN A 104 -9.31 -14.07 -7.82
CA ASN A 104 -9.05 -15.48 -8.08
C ASN A 104 -10.28 -16.33 -7.76
N GLN A 105 -10.64 -17.21 -8.69
CA GLN A 105 -11.75 -18.15 -8.53
C GLN A 105 -11.39 -19.33 -7.63
N THR A 106 -10.14 -19.77 -7.65
CA THR A 106 -9.64 -20.87 -6.82
C THR A 106 -8.72 -20.33 -5.74
N ILE A 107 -8.92 -20.78 -4.51
CA ILE A 107 -8.12 -20.44 -3.34
C ILE A 107 -7.41 -21.70 -2.87
N PHE A 108 -6.09 -21.61 -2.71
CA PHE A 108 -5.33 -22.58 -1.93
C PHE A 108 -5.50 -22.29 -0.44
N TYR A 109 -5.74 -23.34 0.34
CA TYR A 109 -5.88 -23.27 1.79
C TYR A 109 -5.36 -24.53 2.46
N GLU A 110 -5.05 -24.44 3.75
CA GLU A 110 -4.54 -25.54 4.58
C GLU A 110 -5.39 -25.64 5.86
N GLU A 111 -5.91 -26.83 6.17
CA GLU A 111 -6.80 -27.05 7.32
C GLU A 111 -6.01 -27.41 8.58
N THR A 112 -4.89 -28.12 8.46
CA THR A 112 -4.04 -28.54 9.58
C THR A 112 -2.55 -28.42 9.27
N GLY A 113 -1.69 -28.37 10.31
CA GLY A 113 -0.24 -28.20 10.13
C GLY A 113 0.52 -29.39 9.51
N TRP A 114 -0.18 -30.35 8.90
CA TRP A 114 0.39 -31.57 8.30
C TRP A 114 0.28 -31.55 6.77
N TYR A 115 0.74 -30.47 6.12
CA TYR A 115 0.90 -30.36 4.67
C TYR A 115 -0.30 -30.85 3.84
N ASP A 116 -1.53 -30.60 4.30
CA ASP A 116 -2.78 -31.04 3.66
C ASP A 116 -3.42 -29.93 2.81
N GLY A 117 -2.57 -29.22 2.06
CA GLY A 117 -2.98 -28.12 1.20
C GLY A 117 -4.01 -28.54 0.16
N GLN A 118 -5.16 -27.87 0.16
CA GLN A 118 -6.27 -28.11 -0.75
C GLN A 118 -6.60 -26.86 -1.57
N ASN A 119 -7.20 -27.07 -2.73
CA ASN A 119 -7.71 -25.99 -3.58
C ASN A 119 -9.24 -25.99 -3.53
N TRP A 120 -9.82 -24.88 -3.12
CA TRP A 120 -11.26 -24.67 -3.13
C TRP A 120 -11.67 -23.68 -4.21
N THR A 121 -12.69 -24.04 -5.00
CA THR A 121 -13.24 -23.19 -6.06
C THR A 121 -14.43 -22.42 -5.52
N LYS A 122 -14.35 -21.09 -5.54
CA LYS A 122 -15.43 -20.21 -5.07
C LYS A 122 -16.72 -20.46 -5.87
N PRO A 123 -17.88 -20.61 -5.21
CA PRO A 123 -19.16 -20.58 -5.89
C PRO A 123 -19.40 -19.19 -6.50
N LEU A 124 -20.26 -19.13 -7.51
CA LEU A 124 -20.44 -17.94 -8.33
C LEU A 124 -20.92 -16.73 -7.52
N GLU A 125 -21.73 -16.95 -6.48
CA GLU A 125 -22.24 -15.91 -5.59
C GLU A 125 -21.10 -15.21 -4.84
N ILE A 126 -20.17 -16.00 -4.26
CA ILE A 126 -19.00 -15.49 -3.53
C ILE A 126 -18.06 -14.75 -4.47
N LEU A 127 -17.78 -15.34 -5.63
CA LEU A 127 -16.89 -14.72 -6.62
C LEU A 127 -17.46 -13.38 -7.14
N THR A 128 -18.77 -13.31 -7.36
CA THR A 128 -19.43 -12.08 -7.80
C THR A 128 -19.34 -10.99 -6.75
N ARG A 129 -19.61 -11.32 -5.47
CA ARG A 129 -19.42 -10.40 -4.34
C ARG A 129 -17.99 -9.89 -4.26
N ASP A 130 -17.00 -10.77 -4.31
CA ASP A 130 -15.58 -10.41 -4.21
C ASP A 130 -15.16 -9.46 -5.35
N ARG A 131 -15.62 -9.70 -6.59
CA ARG A 131 -15.37 -8.83 -7.74
C ARG A 131 -16.01 -7.45 -7.62
N LEU A 132 -17.18 -7.35 -6.98
CA LEU A 132 -17.81 -6.07 -6.67
C LEU A 132 -16.98 -5.30 -5.65
N ILE A 133 -16.49 -5.95 -4.58
CA ILE A 133 -15.59 -5.33 -3.59
C ILE A 133 -14.33 -4.81 -4.28
N VAL A 134 -13.72 -5.62 -5.16
CA VAL A 134 -12.54 -5.19 -5.92
C VAL A 134 -12.83 -3.97 -6.77
N SER A 135 -13.94 -3.96 -7.50
CA SER A 135 -14.28 -2.89 -8.44
C SER A 135 -14.57 -1.56 -7.75
N TYR A 136 -15.34 -1.60 -6.65
CA TYR A 136 -15.84 -0.40 -5.99
C TYR A 136 -14.99 0.06 -4.80
N GLN A 137 -14.25 -0.83 -4.15
CA GLN A 137 -13.50 -0.50 -2.93
C GLN A 137 -11.99 -0.57 -3.15
N VAL A 138 -11.46 -1.69 -3.68
CA VAL A 138 -10.00 -1.89 -3.78
C VAL A 138 -9.36 -1.14 -4.95
N LYS A 139 -10.01 -1.13 -6.12
CA LYS A 139 -9.47 -0.49 -7.33
C LYS A 139 -9.26 1.03 -7.17
N PRO A 140 -10.17 1.81 -6.56
CA PRO A 140 -9.93 3.22 -6.26
C PRO A 140 -8.71 3.44 -5.34
N ILE A 141 -8.50 2.58 -4.35
CA ILE A 141 -7.35 2.65 -3.44
C ILE A 141 -6.05 2.46 -4.23
N LEU A 142 -5.97 1.42 -5.08
CA LEU A 142 -4.80 1.17 -5.92
C LEU A 142 -4.54 2.32 -6.90
N GLN A 143 -5.58 2.87 -7.51
CA GLN A 143 -5.46 4.03 -8.41
C GLN A 143 -4.92 5.26 -7.67
N ARG A 144 -5.37 5.51 -6.44
CA ARG A 144 -4.85 6.58 -5.59
C ARG A 144 -3.37 6.39 -5.31
N LEU A 145 -2.93 5.20 -4.90
CA LEU A 145 -1.52 4.91 -4.64
C LEU A 145 -0.65 5.07 -5.90
N ARG A 146 -1.16 4.66 -7.07
CA ARG A 146 -0.48 4.90 -8.36
C ARG A 146 -0.36 6.38 -8.69
N ARG A 147 -1.39 7.20 -8.42
CA ARG A 147 -1.32 8.66 -8.57
C ARG A 147 -0.29 9.25 -7.61
N THR A 148 -0.21 8.78 -6.37
CA THR A 148 0.82 9.22 -5.41
C THR A 148 2.22 8.92 -5.93
N PHE A 149 2.46 7.74 -6.51
CA PHE A 149 3.74 7.44 -7.18
C PHE A 149 4.03 8.40 -8.33
N ALA A 150 3.04 8.72 -9.17
CA ALA A 150 3.23 9.66 -10.27
C ALA A 150 3.62 11.06 -9.75
N TRP A 151 2.96 11.54 -8.69
CA TRP A 151 3.30 12.82 -8.05
C TRP A 151 4.70 12.80 -7.43
N LEU A 152 5.09 11.71 -6.75
CA LEU A 152 6.45 11.55 -6.22
C LEU A 152 7.49 11.52 -7.34
N GLY A 153 7.21 10.83 -8.45
CA GLY A 153 8.08 10.81 -9.63
C GLY A 153 8.27 12.20 -10.22
N LEU A 154 7.18 12.96 -10.42
CA LEU A 154 7.24 14.33 -10.90
C LEU A 154 8.02 15.25 -9.95
N PHE A 155 7.80 15.08 -8.64
CA PHE A 155 8.53 15.82 -7.61
C PHE A 155 10.05 15.55 -7.69
N LEU A 156 10.46 14.28 -7.75
CA LEU A 156 11.87 13.91 -7.87
C LEU A 156 12.50 14.46 -9.17
N LEU A 157 11.79 14.38 -10.30
CA LEU A 157 12.25 14.93 -11.57
C LEU A 157 12.44 16.45 -11.48
N SER A 158 11.49 17.17 -10.87
CA SER A 158 11.61 18.62 -10.67
C SER A 158 12.81 18.96 -9.77
N GLY A 159 13.06 18.18 -8.71
CA GLY A 159 14.22 18.38 -7.86
C GLY A 159 15.55 18.09 -8.58
N GLY A 160 15.59 17.08 -9.45
CA GLY A 160 16.74 16.80 -10.30
C GLY A 160 17.03 17.90 -11.33
N LEU A 161 15.97 18.50 -11.89
CA LEU A 161 16.12 19.68 -12.77
C LEU A 161 16.66 20.88 -12.00
N ILE A 162 16.13 21.16 -10.80
CA ILE A 162 16.63 22.25 -9.96
C ILE A 162 18.12 22.00 -9.62
N TRP A 163 18.49 20.76 -9.31
CA TRP A 163 19.89 20.38 -9.06
C TRP A 163 20.80 20.69 -10.24
N TYR A 164 20.33 20.47 -11.47
CA TYR A 164 21.11 20.77 -12.67
C TYR A 164 21.42 22.26 -12.85
N PHE A 165 20.55 23.14 -12.36
CA PHE A 165 20.72 24.59 -12.45
C PHE A 165 21.45 25.22 -11.24
N LEU A 166 21.83 24.41 -10.24
CA LEU A 166 22.42 24.85 -8.99
C LEU A 166 23.94 24.60 -8.97
#